data_AF-A0A5E3W8K4-F1
#
_entry.id   AF-A0A5E3W8K4-F1
#
_cell.length_a   1.000
_cell.length_b   1.000
_cell.length_c   1.000
_cell.angle_alpha   90.00
_cell.angle_beta   90.00
_cell.angle_gamma   90.00
#
_symmetry.space_group_name_H-M   'P 1'
#
loop_
_entity.id
_entity.type
_entity.pdbx_description
1 polymer ?
#
loop_
_entity_poly.entity_id
_entity_poly.type
_entity_poly.pdbx_seq_one_letter_code
_entity_poly.pdbx_strand_id
1 'polypeptide(L)'
;METLEEQNAMAGLRAMAARAVEAGMNAFAPEKWPRDSRAYWSKSQNVFAHRLRADPVGQLQHIRKLWKSRRRGKISTDSELFRVMDVLGERFVNSQEYTIARSLACHVDTDLGFDFWEACVKTELLSLLVEIVTDSEFSGQPREWMEYVLQCLTGFLSVWCQDVSPQSKRLSSRIPSYDKPMPKPQIKAFMLRLEEVCQSLWNVRETLHKGARSCPPRLSAENEASYRMYLLEVFIYGVSFLLKSKLHIKQGPVRMLVFLSTYAWTRQGVDSPSFLNGIMGEMWDSGGALEIFAEYDGEGVHIPEMMLEVGFEPILEHINAGIQGPAPGVHPIGGRLFQFVYLAKLMLNNAELLPKAWPAFCKFPLLKNISDAYQLDVKRRMSERKDVLDELGTWLACFIHLALSLKALVNHEIQSGWVRAGDVMFMYARGFKLALTVMQRNPQSGGLDPAITKYLLMTIESLFEGINNYKLDRPNGLPASLVNDLRSNASRQQWNATLLSIRDARSYGSLYPEYQLIDQWWTRFGAELGFSEGAAESQREQMHFCASPSCPLHNKPSAEPLRICTGCRQMYYCSPACQKLDWKAGHRTKCRELSS
;
A
#
# COMPACT_ATOMS: atom_id res chain seq x y z
N MET A 1 6.44 -30.01 -10.76
CA MET A 1 7.51 -30.51 -9.87
C MET A 1 8.39 -29.31 -9.60
N GLU A 2 8.31 -28.73 -8.42
CA GLU A 2 9.25 -27.68 -8.01
C GLU A 2 10.66 -28.28 -7.97
N THR A 3 11.64 -27.51 -8.44
CA THR A 3 13.03 -27.96 -8.50
C THR A 3 13.58 -28.11 -7.07
N LEU A 4 14.49 -29.06 -6.87
CA LEU A 4 15.14 -29.28 -5.57
C LEU A 4 15.83 -28.00 -5.06
N GLU A 5 16.27 -27.11 -5.97
CA GLU A 5 16.82 -25.80 -5.65
C GLU A 5 15.78 -24.84 -5.06
N GLU A 6 14.56 -24.80 -5.59
CA GLU A 6 13.47 -23.97 -5.04
C GLU A 6 13.05 -24.44 -3.64
N GLN A 7 12.99 -25.75 -3.43
CA GLN A 7 12.68 -26.33 -2.11
C GLN A 7 13.76 -25.99 -1.07
N ASN A 8 15.04 -26.05 -1.47
CA ASN A 8 16.16 -25.71 -0.60
C ASN A 8 16.23 -24.20 -0.29
N ALA A 9 15.95 -23.34 -1.27
CA ALA A 9 15.89 -21.89 -1.07
C ALA A 9 14.74 -21.50 -0.11
N MET A 10 13.57 -22.12 -0.28
CA MET A 10 12.42 -21.90 0.60
C MET A 10 12.65 -22.44 2.02
N ALA A 11 13.36 -23.56 2.17
CA ALA A 11 13.78 -24.08 3.48
C ALA A 11 14.77 -23.12 4.17
N GLY A 12 15.73 -22.56 3.42
CA GLY A 12 16.69 -21.56 3.92
C GLY A 12 16.02 -20.28 4.40
N LEU A 13 15.07 -19.74 3.63
CA LEU A 13 14.28 -18.55 4.00
C LEU A 13 13.44 -18.80 5.25
N ARG A 14 12.78 -19.97 5.36
CA ARG A 14 12.03 -20.35 6.57
C ARG A 14 12.93 -20.48 7.80
N ALA A 15 14.13 -21.05 7.65
CA ALA A 15 15.10 -21.17 8.74
C ALA A 15 15.72 -19.83 9.16
N MET A 16 15.88 -18.88 8.24
CA MET A 16 16.29 -17.51 8.56
C MET A 16 15.18 -16.75 9.28
N ALA A 17 13.94 -16.84 8.81
CA ALA A 17 12.79 -16.23 9.47
C ALA A 17 12.60 -16.79 10.87
N ALA A 18 12.69 -18.10 11.05
CA ALA A 18 12.60 -18.74 12.36
C ALA A 18 13.72 -18.27 13.32
N ARG A 19 14.96 -18.14 12.84
CA ARG A 19 16.09 -17.64 13.63
C ARG A 19 16.00 -16.14 13.96
N ALA A 20 15.44 -15.33 13.07
CA ALA A 20 15.18 -13.92 13.34
C ALA A 20 14.08 -13.76 14.41
N VAL A 21 13.04 -14.59 14.36
CA VAL A 21 12.01 -14.68 15.40
C VAL A 21 12.61 -15.17 16.72
N GLU A 22 13.42 -16.23 16.71
CA GLU A 22 14.06 -16.78 17.91
C GLU A 22 15.09 -15.82 18.54
N ALA A 23 15.89 -15.11 17.73
CA ALA A 23 16.80 -14.07 18.20
C ALA A 23 16.04 -12.85 18.76
N GLY A 24 14.93 -12.46 18.12
CA GLY A 24 14.00 -11.47 18.63
C GLY A 24 13.31 -11.91 19.93
N MET A 25 13.16 -13.21 20.17
CA MET A 25 12.58 -13.75 21.41
C MET A 25 13.61 -13.94 22.53
N ASN A 26 14.88 -14.24 22.22
CA ASN A 26 15.94 -14.49 23.21
C ASN A 26 16.67 -13.21 23.64
N ALA A 27 16.64 -12.14 22.85
CA ALA A 27 17.16 -10.83 23.26
C ALA A 27 16.36 -10.15 24.38
N PHE A 28 15.18 -10.69 24.72
CA PHE A 28 14.31 -10.19 25.78
C PHE A 28 14.00 -11.32 26.76
N ALA A 29 14.97 -11.61 27.64
CA ALA A 29 14.67 -12.27 28.91
C ALA A 29 13.52 -11.51 29.62
N PRO A 30 12.71 -12.18 30.47
CA PRO A 30 11.61 -11.52 31.17
C PRO A 30 12.14 -10.53 32.19
N GLU A 31 12.54 -9.35 31.73
CA GLU A 31 12.63 -8.18 32.58
C GLU A 31 11.22 -7.96 33.14
N LYS A 32 11.16 -7.91 34.47
CA LYS A 32 9.95 -7.72 35.25
C LYS A 32 9.13 -6.59 34.63
N TRP A 33 7.90 -6.94 34.23
CA TRP A 33 6.82 -6.01 33.88
C TRP A 33 6.96 -4.68 34.64
N PRO A 34 6.96 -3.52 33.97
CA PRO A 34 6.91 -2.25 34.66
C PRO A 34 5.64 -2.24 35.51
N ARG A 35 5.79 -2.16 36.84
CA ARG A 35 4.67 -2.16 37.78
C ARG A 35 3.76 -0.92 37.65
N ASP A 36 4.08 0.01 36.75
CA ASP A 36 3.61 1.40 36.78
C ASP A 36 2.58 1.79 35.71
N SER A 37 2.14 0.90 34.81
CA SER A 37 0.93 1.20 34.00
C SER A 37 -0.34 1.31 34.85
N ARG A 38 -0.30 0.89 36.13
CA ARG A 38 -1.42 0.94 37.08
C ARG A 38 -1.50 2.26 37.86
N ALA A 39 -0.53 3.16 37.71
CA ALA A 39 -0.39 4.34 38.55
C ALA A 39 -1.54 5.36 38.41
N TYR A 40 -2.26 5.36 37.28
CA TYR A 40 -3.36 6.30 37.02
C TYR A 40 -4.76 5.76 37.34
N TRP A 41 -4.92 4.46 37.61
CA TRP A 41 -6.22 3.94 38.00
C TRP A 41 -6.65 4.50 39.35
N SER A 42 -7.90 4.95 39.42
CA SER A 42 -8.51 5.29 40.69
C SER A 42 -8.51 4.09 41.65
N LYS A 43 -8.66 4.34 42.96
CA LYS A 43 -8.81 3.27 43.96
C LYS A 43 -9.94 2.29 43.59
N SER A 44 -11.04 2.80 43.04
CA SER A 44 -12.18 1.98 42.63
C SER A 44 -11.88 1.06 41.43
N GLN A 45 -11.10 1.55 40.47
CA GLN A 45 -10.66 0.76 39.30
C GLN A 45 -9.70 -0.34 39.71
N ASN A 46 -8.75 -0.05 40.60
CA ASN A 46 -7.86 -1.05 41.18
C ASN A 46 -8.63 -2.15 41.94
N VAL A 47 -9.65 -1.77 42.72
CA VAL A 47 -10.52 -2.73 43.41
C VAL A 47 -11.30 -3.60 42.42
N PHE A 48 -11.87 -2.99 41.37
CA PHE A 48 -12.56 -3.76 40.33
C PHE A 48 -11.62 -4.72 39.60
N ALA A 49 -10.43 -4.25 39.20
CA ALA A 49 -9.42 -5.09 38.56
C ALA A 49 -9.02 -6.30 39.42
N HIS A 50 -8.90 -6.13 40.73
CA HIS A 50 -8.65 -7.22 41.65
C HIS A 50 -9.83 -8.21 41.71
N ARG A 51 -11.07 -7.69 41.81
CA ARG A 51 -12.28 -8.53 41.81
C ARG A 51 -12.46 -9.27 40.49
N LEU A 52 -12.11 -8.66 39.35
CA LEU A 52 -12.20 -9.26 38.03
C LEU A 52 -11.28 -10.47 37.91
N ARG A 53 -10.09 -10.43 38.52
CA ARG A 53 -9.21 -11.60 38.61
C ARG A 53 -9.76 -12.69 39.53
N ALA A 54 -10.32 -12.31 40.68
CA ALA A 54 -10.81 -13.26 41.67
C ALA A 54 -12.12 -13.95 41.27
N ASP A 55 -13.01 -13.24 40.57
CA ASP A 55 -14.32 -13.72 40.14
C ASP A 55 -14.72 -13.06 38.81
N PRO A 56 -14.14 -13.50 37.67
CA PRO A 56 -14.39 -12.86 36.39
C PRO A 56 -15.86 -12.98 35.95
N VAL A 57 -16.51 -14.10 36.24
CA VAL A 57 -17.93 -14.31 35.90
C VAL A 57 -18.83 -13.31 36.63
N GLY A 58 -18.69 -13.20 37.96
CA GLY A 58 -19.51 -12.28 38.74
C GLY A 58 -19.26 -10.82 38.39
N GLN A 59 -18.01 -10.44 38.10
CA GLN A 59 -17.71 -9.06 37.66
C GLN A 59 -18.25 -8.73 36.26
N LEU A 60 -18.19 -9.65 35.30
CA LEU A 60 -18.79 -9.43 33.98
C LEU A 60 -20.33 -9.36 34.06
N GLN A 61 -20.95 -10.18 34.92
CA GLN A 61 -22.39 -10.07 35.22
C GLN A 61 -22.74 -8.73 35.90
N HIS A 62 -21.87 -8.23 36.78
CA HIS A 62 -22.02 -6.91 37.39
C HIS A 62 -21.99 -5.79 36.33
N ILE A 63 -21.07 -5.84 35.36
CA ILE A 63 -21.04 -4.88 34.24
C ILE A 63 -22.37 -4.93 33.47
N ARG A 64 -22.89 -6.11 33.13
CA ARG A 64 -24.19 -6.25 32.47
C ARG A 64 -25.32 -5.63 33.30
N LYS A 65 -25.31 -5.85 34.62
CA LYS A 65 -26.31 -5.26 35.53
C LYS A 65 -26.22 -3.74 35.53
N LEU A 66 -25.01 -3.19 35.62
CA LEU A 66 -24.77 -1.74 35.53
C LEU A 66 -25.31 -1.18 34.21
N TRP A 67 -24.99 -1.81 33.07
CA TRP A 67 -25.52 -1.42 31.76
C TRP A 67 -27.05 -1.43 31.72
N LYS A 68 -27.70 -2.51 32.15
CA LYS A 68 -29.17 -2.62 32.14
C LYS A 68 -29.87 -1.65 33.09
N SER A 69 -29.20 -1.27 34.17
CA SER A 69 -29.74 -0.34 35.19
C SER A 69 -29.45 1.13 34.89
N ARG A 70 -28.66 1.43 33.85
CA ARG A 70 -28.25 2.81 33.55
C ARG A 70 -29.47 3.67 33.20
N ARG A 71 -29.42 4.94 33.57
CA ARG A 71 -30.34 5.93 33.02
C ARG A 71 -29.98 6.16 31.54
N ARG A 72 -30.99 6.33 30.70
CA ARG A 72 -30.79 6.82 29.33
C ARG A 72 -30.07 8.18 29.35
N GLY A 73 -29.21 8.41 28.38
CA GLY A 73 -28.40 9.61 28.22
C GLY A 73 -26.89 9.32 28.21
N LYS A 74 -26.12 10.40 28.34
CA LYS A 74 -24.66 10.33 28.41
C LYS A 74 -24.21 9.64 29.70
N ILE A 75 -23.33 8.66 29.56
CA ILE A 75 -22.69 7.98 30.69
C ILE A 75 -21.72 8.97 31.32
N SER A 76 -21.92 9.24 32.61
CA SER A 76 -21.01 10.06 33.39
C SER A 76 -19.65 9.37 33.50
N THR A 77 -18.57 10.13 33.30
CA THR A 77 -17.18 9.68 33.51
C THR A 77 -16.93 9.23 34.95
N ASP A 78 -17.72 9.71 35.90
CA ASP A 78 -17.66 9.33 37.32
C ASP A 78 -18.54 8.12 37.66
N SER A 79 -19.29 7.59 36.69
CA SER A 79 -20.11 6.40 36.92
C SER A 79 -19.24 5.16 37.12
N GLU A 80 -19.75 4.22 37.92
CA GLU A 80 -19.09 2.93 38.10
C GLU A 80 -18.93 2.20 36.76
N LEU A 81 -19.98 2.20 35.94
CA LEU A 81 -19.98 1.58 34.61
C LEU A 81 -18.83 2.08 33.73
N PHE A 82 -18.60 3.39 33.69
CA PHE A 82 -17.51 3.99 32.92
C PHE A 82 -16.14 3.49 33.40
N ARG A 83 -15.92 3.50 34.72
CA ARG A 83 -14.65 3.08 35.33
C ARG A 83 -14.37 1.59 35.16
N VAL A 84 -15.38 0.72 35.23
CA VAL A 84 -15.19 -0.73 35.05
C VAL A 84 -14.94 -1.08 33.58
N MET A 85 -15.55 -0.35 32.64
CA MET A 85 -15.27 -0.53 31.20
C MET A 85 -13.88 -0.06 30.83
N ASP A 86 -13.39 1.02 31.44
CA ASP A 86 -11.99 1.45 31.30
C ASP A 86 -11.01 0.34 31.69
N VAL A 87 -11.20 -0.24 32.88
CA VAL A 87 -10.38 -1.37 33.34
C VAL A 87 -10.50 -2.56 32.39
N LEU A 88 -11.72 -2.86 31.92
CA LEU A 88 -11.94 -3.99 31.02
C LEU A 88 -11.23 -3.80 29.66
N GLY A 89 -11.31 -2.59 29.09
CA GLY A 89 -10.66 -2.25 27.81
C GLY A 89 -9.16 -2.45 27.88
N GLU A 90 -8.51 -1.95 28.93
CA GLU A 90 -7.06 -2.12 29.12
C GLU A 90 -6.61 -3.55 29.35
N ARG A 91 -7.51 -4.43 29.85
CA ARG A 91 -7.22 -5.86 29.98
C ARG A 91 -7.27 -6.61 28.66
N PHE A 92 -8.02 -6.08 27.69
CA PHE A 92 -8.07 -6.60 26.34
C PHE A 92 -6.96 -6.05 25.45
N VAL A 93 -6.60 -4.78 25.63
CA VAL A 93 -5.56 -4.12 24.83
C VAL A 93 -4.62 -3.34 25.74
N ASN A 94 -3.35 -3.77 25.81
CA ASN A 94 -2.31 -2.99 26.47
C ASN A 94 -1.88 -1.82 25.55
N SER A 95 -2.28 -0.60 25.89
CA SER A 95 -1.93 0.62 25.15
C SER A 95 -0.44 0.98 25.22
N GLN A 96 0.32 0.47 26.19
CA GLN A 96 1.75 0.74 26.36
C GLN A 96 2.65 -0.23 25.60
N GLU A 97 2.17 -1.43 25.28
CA GLU A 97 2.87 -2.40 24.41
C GLU A 97 2.62 -2.14 22.91
N TYR A 98 2.31 -0.88 22.58
CA TYR A 98 2.13 -0.37 21.22
C TYR A 98 3.48 -0.31 20.46
N THR A 99 4.19 -1.43 20.42
CA THR A 99 5.28 -1.67 19.47
C THR A 99 4.80 -2.70 18.47
N ILE A 100 4.62 -2.23 17.24
CA ILE A 100 3.96 -2.86 16.09
C ILE A 100 4.65 -4.14 15.57
N ALA A 101 5.71 -4.61 16.23
CA ALA A 101 6.37 -5.87 15.90
C ALA A 101 5.61 -7.12 16.40
N ARG A 102 4.48 -6.98 17.12
CA ARG A 102 3.70 -8.12 17.61
C ARG A 102 2.43 -8.33 16.79
N SER A 103 2.44 -9.41 16.00
CA SER A 103 1.27 -10.06 15.39
C SER A 103 0.14 -10.16 16.41
N LEU A 104 -1.06 -9.59 16.13
CA LEU A 104 -2.44 -9.88 16.61
C LEU A 104 -2.69 -10.53 18.00
N ALA A 105 -1.68 -10.64 18.81
CA ALA A 105 -1.68 -11.13 20.15
C ALA A 105 -1.98 -9.90 20.99
N CYS A 106 -3.26 -9.52 20.96
CA CYS A 106 -3.86 -8.97 22.16
C CYS A 106 -3.51 -9.95 23.27
N HIS A 107 -2.51 -9.59 24.06
CA HIS A 107 -2.22 -10.26 25.31
C HIS A 107 -3.44 -9.97 26.18
N VAL A 108 -4.49 -10.81 26.08
CA VAL A 108 -5.34 -10.99 27.26
C VAL A 108 -4.36 -11.25 28.37
N ASP A 109 -4.32 -10.32 29.31
CA ASP A 109 -3.35 -10.28 30.39
C ASP A 109 -3.04 -11.72 30.81
N THR A 110 -1.78 -12.15 30.65
CA THR A 110 -1.38 -13.52 30.99
C THR A 110 -1.75 -13.85 32.44
N ASP A 111 -1.94 -12.82 33.28
CA ASP A 111 -2.42 -12.93 34.66
C ASP A 111 -3.94 -13.22 34.78
N LEU A 112 -4.76 -12.83 33.80
CA LEU A 112 -6.21 -13.13 33.77
C LEU A 112 -6.50 -14.52 33.19
N GLY A 113 -5.68 -14.96 32.24
CA GLY A 113 -5.62 -16.33 31.76
C GLY A 113 -6.90 -16.88 31.11
N PHE A 114 -6.96 -18.21 31.02
CA PHE A 114 -8.08 -18.98 30.44
C PHE A 114 -9.41 -18.74 31.16
N ASP A 115 -9.38 -18.54 32.48
CA ASP A 115 -10.58 -18.33 33.30
C ASP A 115 -11.35 -17.06 32.90
N PHE A 116 -10.64 -15.99 32.53
CA PHE A 116 -11.26 -14.77 32.05
C PHE A 116 -11.90 -14.95 30.68
N TRP A 117 -11.25 -15.66 29.75
CA TRP A 117 -11.85 -15.98 28.44
C TRP A 117 -13.10 -16.85 28.60
N GLU A 118 -13.02 -17.91 29.41
CA GLU A 118 -14.18 -18.75 29.71
C GLU A 118 -15.32 -17.92 30.33
N ALA A 119 -15.01 -17.01 31.25
CA ALA A 119 -16.00 -16.10 31.80
C ALA A 119 -16.61 -15.18 30.74
N CYS A 120 -15.82 -14.63 29.82
CA CYS A 120 -16.32 -13.81 28.71
C CYS A 120 -17.31 -14.58 27.83
N VAL A 121 -16.97 -15.83 27.48
CA VAL A 121 -17.86 -16.72 26.71
C VAL A 121 -19.12 -17.09 27.50
N LYS A 122 -18.97 -17.53 28.75
CA LYS A 122 -20.06 -17.98 29.62
C LYS A 122 -21.05 -16.86 29.92
N THR A 123 -20.55 -15.65 30.08
CA THR A 123 -21.36 -14.46 30.32
C THR A 123 -21.84 -13.79 29.04
N GLU A 124 -21.51 -14.30 27.85
CA GLU A 124 -21.89 -13.68 26.57
C GLU A 124 -21.45 -12.20 26.49
N LEU A 125 -20.21 -11.91 26.88
CA LEU A 125 -19.67 -10.54 26.87
C LEU A 125 -19.76 -9.92 25.47
N LEU A 126 -19.50 -10.69 24.41
CA LEU A 126 -19.62 -10.20 23.03
C LEU A 126 -21.04 -9.68 22.74
N SER A 127 -22.08 -10.41 23.15
CA SER A 127 -23.47 -9.97 22.98
C SER A 127 -23.73 -8.64 23.70
N LEU A 128 -23.18 -8.48 24.91
CA LEU A 128 -23.27 -7.21 25.65
C LEU A 128 -22.54 -6.08 24.91
N LEU A 129 -21.34 -6.31 24.37
CA LEU A 129 -20.60 -5.30 23.61
C LEU A 129 -21.34 -4.88 22.34
N VAL A 130 -21.97 -5.83 21.64
CA VAL A 130 -22.85 -5.55 20.50
C VAL A 130 -24.04 -4.69 20.94
N GLU A 131 -24.71 -5.03 22.04
CA GLU A 131 -25.80 -4.21 22.61
C GLU A 131 -25.33 -2.78 22.92
N ILE A 132 -24.13 -2.60 23.48
CA ILE A 132 -23.58 -1.28 23.79
C ILE A 132 -23.30 -0.47 22.53
N VAL A 133 -22.63 -1.06 21.54
CA VAL A 133 -22.27 -0.35 20.30
C VAL A 133 -23.50 0.00 19.47
N THR A 134 -24.49 -0.88 19.43
CA THR A 134 -25.73 -0.67 18.64
C THR A 134 -26.79 0.15 19.37
N ASP A 135 -26.51 0.59 20.60
CA ASP A 135 -27.40 1.48 21.34
C ASP A 135 -27.57 2.82 20.60
N SER A 136 -28.80 3.30 20.50
CA SER A 136 -29.10 4.56 19.79
C SER A 136 -28.39 5.78 20.39
N GLU A 137 -28.01 5.72 21.67
CA GLU A 137 -27.29 6.79 22.36
C GLU A 137 -25.76 6.63 22.24
N PHE A 138 -25.25 5.57 21.60
CA PHE A 138 -23.82 5.30 21.49
C PHE A 138 -23.08 6.48 20.84
N SER A 139 -23.65 7.06 19.78
CA SER A 139 -23.07 8.22 19.09
C SER A 139 -22.99 9.50 19.91
N GLY A 140 -23.79 9.60 20.98
CA GLY A 140 -23.76 10.72 21.92
C GLY A 140 -22.81 10.52 23.11
N GLN A 141 -22.19 9.35 23.26
CA GLN A 141 -21.34 9.04 24.41
C GLN A 141 -20.00 9.78 24.36
N PRO A 142 -19.30 9.93 25.51
CA PRO A 142 -17.93 10.39 25.53
C PRO A 142 -17.03 9.50 24.65
N ARG A 143 -16.04 10.11 23.99
CA ARG A 143 -15.12 9.39 23.11
C ARG A 143 -14.36 8.28 23.86
N GLU A 144 -13.95 8.53 25.09
CA GLU A 144 -13.24 7.55 25.95
C GLU A 144 -14.09 6.29 26.15
N TRP A 145 -15.41 6.45 26.32
CA TRP A 145 -16.33 5.32 26.42
C TRP A 145 -16.33 4.49 25.14
N MET A 146 -16.41 5.14 23.97
CA MET A 146 -16.35 4.47 22.68
C MET A 146 -15.02 3.72 22.51
N GLU A 147 -13.90 4.33 22.94
CA GLU A 147 -12.57 3.74 22.92
C GLU A 147 -12.49 2.48 23.79
N TYR A 148 -12.99 2.50 25.03
CA TYR A 148 -12.99 1.33 25.92
C TYR A 148 -13.83 0.18 25.38
N VAL A 149 -14.98 0.49 24.78
CA VAL A 149 -15.83 -0.51 24.12
C VAL A 149 -15.12 -1.10 22.91
N LEU A 150 -14.45 -0.28 22.10
CA LEU A 150 -13.68 -0.74 20.94
C LEU A 150 -12.46 -1.59 21.37
N GLN A 151 -11.75 -1.23 22.44
CA GLN A 151 -10.70 -2.05 23.03
C GLN A 151 -11.23 -3.44 23.43
N CYS A 152 -12.39 -3.49 24.11
CA CYS A 152 -13.00 -4.76 24.48
C CYS A 152 -13.35 -5.61 23.24
N LEU A 153 -13.98 -5.00 22.23
CA LEU A 153 -14.34 -5.71 20.98
C LEU A 153 -13.12 -6.24 20.24
N THR A 154 -12.11 -5.39 20.04
CA THR A 154 -10.88 -5.73 19.31
C THR A 154 -10.09 -6.83 20.00
N GLY A 155 -9.90 -6.73 21.32
CA GLY A 155 -9.21 -7.78 22.08
C GLY A 155 -9.99 -9.10 22.08
N PHE A 156 -11.31 -9.05 22.23
CA PHE A 156 -12.15 -10.25 22.15
C PHE A 156 -12.04 -10.93 20.78
N LEU A 157 -12.16 -10.17 19.69
CA LEU A 157 -12.04 -10.70 18.32
C LEU A 157 -10.65 -11.27 18.06
N SER A 158 -9.60 -10.65 18.59
CA SER A 158 -8.23 -11.12 18.41
C SER A 158 -8.00 -12.49 19.07
N VAL A 159 -8.52 -12.69 20.29
CA VAL A 159 -8.50 -14.00 20.96
C VAL A 159 -9.29 -15.04 20.16
N TRP A 160 -10.45 -14.66 19.66
CA TRP A 160 -11.28 -15.55 18.85
C TRP A 160 -10.59 -15.93 17.53
N CYS A 161 -9.92 -15.00 16.85
CA CYS A 161 -9.16 -15.29 15.63
C CYS A 161 -8.03 -16.29 15.88
N GLN A 162 -7.36 -16.20 17.04
CA GLN A 162 -6.33 -17.15 17.43
C GLN A 162 -6.88 -18.55 17.64
N ASP A 163 -8.08 -18.69 18.22
CA ASP A 163 -8.75 -19.98 18.42
C ASP A 163 -9.13 -20.65 17.08
N VAL A 164 -9.60 -19.86 16.11
CA VAL A 164 -10.07 -20.36 14.81
C VAL A 164 -8.91 -20.64 13.82
N SER A 165 -7.76 -19.95 13.96
CA SER A 165 -6.63 -20.11 13.02
C SER A 165 -5.94 -21.48 13.16
N PRO A 166 -5.84 -22.31 12.10
CA PRO A 166 -5.06 -23.55 12.16
C PRO A 166 -3.54 -23.30 12.29
N GLN A 167 -3.07 -22.12 11.86
CA GLN A 167 -1.66 -21.74 11.86
C GLN A 167 -1.19 -21.24 13.24
N SER A 168 -2.07 -20.61 14.03
CA SER A 168 -1.75 -20.17 15.41
C SER A 168 -1.36 -21.37 16.29
N LYS A 169 -2.03 -22.52 16.11
CA LYS A 169 -1.73 -23.79 16.80
C LYS A 169 -0.30 -24.29 16.55
N ARG A 170 0.37 -23.85 15.47
CA ARG A 170 1.74 -24.25 15.14
C ARG A 170 2.80 -23.29 15.66
N LEU A 171 2.49 -22.01 15.75
CA LEU A 171 3.43 -20.95 16.17
C LEU A 171 3.48 -20.77 17.69
N SER A 172 2.46 -21.24 18.40
CA SER A 172 2.33 -21.08 19.83
C SER A 172 2.42 -22.42 20.57
N SER A 173 3.64 -22.82 20.94
CA SER A 173 3.85 -23.77 22.03
C SER A 173 3.73 -23.11 23.42
N ARG A 174 3.60 -21.78 23.48
CA ARG A 174 3.64 -20.98 24.72
C ARG A 174 2.32 -20.32 25.12
N ILE A 175 1.35 -20.17 24.21
CA ILE A 175 0.02 -19.63 24.53
C ILE A 175 -0.89 -20.83 24.81
N PRO A 176 -1.57 -20.87 25.98
CA PRO A 176 -2.55 -21.91 26.29
C PRO A 176 -3.56 -22.05 25.15
N SER A 177 -3.76 -23.27 24.65
CA SER A 177 -4.87 -23.58 23.75
C SER A 177 -6.17 -23.24 24.47
N TYR A 178 -6.97 -22.35 23.89
CA TYR A 178 -8.32 -22.10 24.39
C TYR A 178 -9.20 -23.28 23.98
N ASP A 179 -9.22 -24.34 24.78
CA ASP A 179 -9.91 -25.61 24.44
C ASP A 179 -11.45 -25.48 24.27
N LYS A 180 -12.02 -24.30 24.56
CA LYS A 180 -13.45 -24.01 24.42
C LYS A 180 -13.68 -23.03 23.27
N PRO A 181 -14.08 -23.53 22.07
CA PRO A 181 -14.40 -22.65 20.96
C PRO A 181 -15.63 -21.80 21.26
N MET A 182 -15.75 -20.66 20.59
CA MET A 182 -16.92 -19.80 20.68
C MET A 182 -18.22 -20.59 20.42
N PRO A 183 -19.23 -20.54 21.30
CA PRO A 183 -20.48 -21.26 21.09
C PRO A 183 -21.16 -20.82 19.79
N LYS A 184 -21.54 -21.78 18.93
CA LYS A 184 -22.20 -21.51 17.64
C LYS A 184 -23.38 -20.51 17.74
N PRO A 185 -24.24 -20.53 18.78
CA PRO A 185 -25.30 -19.53 18.93
C PRO A 185 -24.77 -18.11 19.08
N GLN A 186 -23.69 -17.89 19.83
CA GLN A 186 -23.06 -16.57 20.00
C GLN A 186 -22.42 -16.09 18.71
N ILE A 187 -21.73 -16.97 17.98
CA ILE A 187 -21.18 -16.67 16.65
C ILE A 187 -22.31 -16.17 15.74
N LYS A 188 -23.39 -16.95 15.63
CA LYS A 188 -24.53 -16.61 14.79
C LYS A 188 -25.17 -15.29 15.20
N ALA A 189 -25.33 -15.05 16.50
CA ALA A 189 -25.91 -13.81 17.02
C ALA A 189 -25.05 -12.59 16.71
N PHE A 190 -23.72 -12.68 16.88
CA PHE A 190 -22.78 -11.62 16.52
C PHE A 190 -22.83 -11.32 15.02
N MET A 191 -22.71 -12.37 14.20
CA MET A 191 -22.69 -12.24 12.74
C MET A 191 -24.00 -11.64 12.20
N LEU A 192 -25.16 -11.98 12.77
CA LEU A 192 -26.44 -11.37 12.39
C LEU A 192 -26.53 -9.86 12.67
N ARG A 193 -25.75 -9.35 13.62
CA ARG A 193 -25.75 -7.95 14.05
C ARG A 193 -24.49 -7.19 13.63
N LEU A 194 -23.59 -7.83 12.89
CA LEU A 194 -22.29 -7.28 12.51
C LEU A 194 -22.44 -6.00 11.67
N GLU A 195 -23.40 -5.94 10.76
CA GLU A 195 -23.68 -4.74 9.97
C GLU A 195 -24.14 -3.58 10.87
N GLU A 196 -25.00 -3.83 11.87
CA GLU A 196 -25.42 -2.80 12.84
C GLU A 196 -24.23 -2.26 13.64
N VAL A 197 -23.30 -3.14 14.05
CA VAL A 197 -22.06 -2.76 14.75
C VAL A 197 -21.21 -1.87 13.84
N CYS A 198 -20.96 -2.30 12.60
CA CYS A 198 -20.15 -1.53 11.65
C CYS A 198 -20.81 -0.18 11.33
N GLN A 199 -22.12 -0.13 11.15
CA GLN A 199 -22.86 1.11 10.92
C GLN A 199 -22.76 2.07 12.10
N SER A 200 -22.86 1.55 13.33
CA SER A 200 -22.72 2.39 14.53
C SER A 200 -21.30 2.94 14.67
N LEU A 201 -20.27 2.10 14.46
CA LEU A 201 -18.87 2.54 14.43
C LEU A 201 -18.63 3.57 13.31
N TRP A 202 -19.26 3.40 12.15
CA TRP A 202 -19.20 4.36 11.05
C TRP A 202 -19.77 5.70 11.47
N ASN A 203 -20.93 5.71 12.15
CA ASN A 203 -21.58 6.93 12.61
C ASN A 203 -20.75 7.71 13.64
N VAL A 204 -19.84 7.06 14.37
CA VAL A 204 -18.98 7.70 15.39
C VAL A 204 -17.53 7.90 14.99
N ARG A 205 -17.16 7.54 13.75
CA ARG A 205 -15.78 7.55 13.25
C ARG A 205 -15.05 8.89 13.44
N GLU A 206 -15.75 10.00 13.19
CA GLU A 206 -15.18 11.35 13.35
C GLU A 206 -15.00 11.71 14.83
N THR A 207 -15.90 11.27 15.72
CA THR A 207 -15.74 11.46 17.18
C THR A 207 -14.55 10.66 17.70
N LEU A 208 -14.39 9.42 17.23
CA LEU A 208 -13.23 8.59 17.54
C LEU A 208 -11.93 9.25 17.07
N HIS A 209 -11.90 9.79 15.85
CA HIS A 209 -10.71 10.40 15.28
C HIS A 209 -10.36 11.77 15.91
N LYS A 210 -11.32 12.71 15.97
CA LYS A 210 -11.08 14.13 16.28
C LYS A 210 -11.42 14.56 17.71
N GLY A 211 -12.01 13.71 18.56
CA GLY A 211 -12.50 14.17 19.85
C GLY A 211 -11.40 14.74 20.76
N ALA A 212 -11.80 15.55 21.74
CA ALA A 212 -10.89 16.24 22.67
C ALA A 212 -10.05 15.23 23.48
N ARG A 213 -8.76 15.51 23.72
CA ARG A 213 -7.77 14.62 24.38
C ARG A 213 -8.32 13.90 25.62
N SER A 214 -7.84 12.67 25.82
CA SER A 214 -8.26 11.88 26.98
C SER A 214 -7.70 12.54 28.25
N CYS A 215 -8.46 12.48 29.35
CA CYS A 215 -8.01 12.99 30.64
C CYS A 215 -8.04 11.86 31.67
N PRO A 216 -6.88 11.45 32.22
CA PRO A 216 -5.53 11.92 31.91
C PRO A 216 -5.03 11.42 30.53
N PRO A 217 -4.19 12.18 29.82
CA PRO A 217 -3.64 11.75 28.53
C PRO A 217 -2.77 10.51 28.73
N ARG A 218 -3.16 9.39 28.11
CA ARG A 218 -2.40 8.12 28.17
C ARG A 218 -1.24 8.08 27.18
N LEU A 219 -1.36 8.84 26.09
CA LEU A 219 -0.42 8.92 24.98
C LEU A 219 -0.26 10.39 24.57
N SER A 220 0.73 10.69 23.71
CA SER A 220 0.75 11.97 23.01
C SER A 220 -0.51 12.10 22.14
N ALA A 221 -0.93 13.33 21.81
CA ALA A 221 -2.17 13.53 21.05
C ALA A 221 -2.17 12.87 19.67
N GLU A 222 -1.03 12.89 18.99
CA GLU A 222 -0.83 12.23 17.70
C GLU A 222 -0.88 10.70 17.84
N ASN A 223 -0.30 10.19 18.93
CA ASN A 223 -0.35 8.77 19.25
C ASN A 223 -1.78 8.33 19.64
N GLU A 224 -2.59 9.18 20.28
CA GLU A 224 -3.98 8.87 20.61
C GLU A 224 -4.84 8.67 19.36
N ALA A 225 -4.76 9.57 18.38
CA ALA A 225 -5.54 9.45 17.14
C ALA A 225 -5.13 8.20 16.35
N SER A 226 -3.82 7.99 16.21
CA SER A 226 -3.26 6.81 15.53
C SER A 226 -3.64 5.51 16.24
N TYR A 227 -3.60 5.49 17.58
CA TYR A 227 -4.01 4.34 18.39
C TYR A 227 -5.47 3.95 18.15
N ARG A 228 -6.39 4.93 18.06
CA ARG A 228 -7.82 4.64 17.81
C ARG A 228 -8.08 4.13 16.40
N MET A 229 -7.40 4.69 15.40
CA MET A 229 -7.50 4.17 14.03
C MET A 229 -6.93 2.77 13.95
N TYR A 230 -5.85 2.49 14.68
CA TYR A 230 -5.31 1.14 14.82
C TYR A 230 -6.30 0.17 15.49
N LEU A 231 -6.97 0.56 16.58
CA LEU A 231 -8.02 -0.27 17.19
C LEU A 231 -9.11 -0.59 16.16
N LEU A 232 -9.54 0.39 15.39
CA LEU A 232 -10.54 0.17 14.36
C LEU A 232 -10.05 -0.81 13.29
N GLU A 233 -8.79 -0.72 12.86
CA GLU A 233 -8.18 -1.70 11.96
C GLU A 233 -8.12 -3.11 12.56
N VAL A 234 -7.73 -3.26 13.83
CA VAL A 234 -7.71 -4.55 14.52
C VAL A 234 -9.11 -5.17 14.58
N PHE A 235 -10.13 -4.35 14.82
CA PHE A 235 -11.52 -4.80 14.78
C PHE A 235 -11.87 -5.32 13.38
N ILE A 236 -11.55 -4.54 12.35
CA ILE A 236 -11.82 -4.89 10.95
C ILE A 236 -11.12 -6.19 10.56
N TYR A 237 -9.83 -6.31 10.86
CA TYR A 237 -9.08 -7.53 10.60
C TYR A 237 -9.70 -8.73 11.29
N GLY A 238 -10.03 -8.60 12.57
CA GLY A 238 -10.62 -9.69 13.34
C GLY A 238 -11.92 -10.17 12.71
N VAL A 239 -12.78 -9.23 12.31
CA VAL A 239 -14.01 -9.55 11.59
C VAL A 239 -13.74 -10.18 10.23
N SER A 240 -12.88 -9.59 9.40
CA SER A 240 -12.53 -10.11 8.07
C SER A 240 -11.94 -11.51 8.14
N PHE A 241 -11.06 -11.76 9.11
CA PHE A 241 -10.47 -13.07 9.36
C PHE A 241 -11.56 -14.10 9.71
N LEU A 242 -12.49 -13.74 10.61
CA LEU A 242 -13.58 -14.64 11.00
C LEU A 242 -14.54 -14.92 9.82
N LEU A 243 -14.84 -13.92 8.98
CA LEU A 243 -15.66 -14.11 7.78
C LEU A 243 -15.00 -15.05 6.76
N LYS A 244 -13.68 -14.95 6.59
CA LYS A 244 -12.90 -15.84 5.69
C LYS A 244 -12.68 -17.22 6.27
N SER A 245 -12.54 -17.33 7.58
CA SER A 245 -12.45 -18.62 8.25
C SER A 245 -13.76 -19.37 8.00
N LYS A 246 -13.68 -20.64 7.55
CA LYS A 246 -14.81 -21.47 7.06
C LYS A 246 -15.86 -21.81 8.15
N LEU A 247 -16.33 -20.83 8.93
CA LEU A 247 -17.38 -20.96 9.94
C LEU A 247 -18.75 -21.34 9.34
N HIS A 248 -18.82 -21.61 8.02
CA HIS A 248 -20.01 -22.03 7.27
C HIS A 248 -21.19 -21.06 7.33
N ILE A 249 -20.94 -19.80 7.71
CA ILE A 249 -21.97 -18.77 7.67
C ILE A 249 -21.85 -18.09 6.31
N LYS A 250 -22.75 -18.45 5.39
CA LYS A 250 -22.97 -17.69 4.16
C LYS A 250 -23.56 -16.34 4.56
N GLN A 251 -22.73 -15.36 4.85
CA GLN A 251 -23.17 -13.97 4.94
C GLN A 251 -22.86 -13.29 3.62
N GLY A 252 -23.76 -12.39 3.22
CA GLY A 252 -23.43 -11.41 2.20
C GLY A 252 -22.32 -10.46 2.69
N PRO A 253 -21.76 -9.67 1.79
CA PRO A 253 -20.70 -8.72 2.11
C PRO A 253 -21.14 -7.73 3.19
N VAL A 254 -20.35 -7.60 4.25
CA VAL A 254 -20.51 -6.55 5.28
C VAL A 254 -19.98 -5.25 4.72
N ARG A 255 -20.84 -4.50 4.04
CA ARG A 255 -20.46 -3.32 3.25
C ARG A 255 -19.74 -2.28 4.10
N MET A 256 -20.22 -2.00 5.30
CA MET A 256 -19.62 -0.99 6.19
C MET A 256 -18.20 -1.34 6.69
N LEU A 257 -17.80 -2.61 6.61
CA LEU A 257 -16.46 -3.02 6.99
C LEU A 257 -15.39 -2.39 6.09
N VAL A 258 -15.65 -2.35 4.78
CA VAL A 258 -14.74 -1.76 3.78
C VAL A 258 -14.63 -0.24 3.96
N PHE A 259 -15.73 0.40 4.35
CA PHE A 259 -15.81 1.84 4.58
C PHE A 259 -14.98 2.21 5.80
N LEU A 260 -15.19 1.51 6.93
CA LEU A 260 -14.40 1.67 8.14
C LEU A 260 -12.90 1.42 7.89
N SER A 261 -12.57 0.40 7.11
CA SER A 261 -11.18 0.07 6.76
C SER A 261 -10.49 1.18 6.01
N THR A 262 -11.15 1.68 4.96
CA THR A 262 -10.59 2.76 4.16
C THR A 262 -10.51 4.05 4.97
N TYR A 263 -11.51 4.34 5.80
CA TYR A 263 -11.47 5.48 6.72
C TYR A 263 -10.30 5.38 7.70
N ALA A 264 -10.20 4.28 8.46
CA ALA A 264 -9.13 4.08 9.44
C ALA A 264 -7.76 4.26 8.80
N TRP A 265 -7.54 3.61 7.66
CA TRP A 265 -6.31 3.69 6.87
C TRP A 265 -5.96 5.15 6.51
N THR A 266 -6.88 5.89 5.86
CA THR A 266 -6.62 7.28 5.46
C THR A 266 -6.38 8.26 6.61
N ARG A 267 -6.75 7.90 7.84
CA ARG A 267 -6.56 8.74 9.03
C ARG A 267 -5.30 8.39 9.83
N GLN A 268 -4.58 7.35 9.44
CA GLN A 268 -3.29 7.04 10.06
C GLN A 268 -2.20 7.98 9.53
N GLY A 269 -1.30 8.39 10.43
CA GLY A 269 -0.06 9.05 10.04
C GLY A 269 0.85 8.09 9.28
N VAL A 270 1.55 8.58 8.26
CA VAL A 270 2.48 7.76 7.45
C VAL A 270 3.68 7.26 8.23
N ASP A 271 4.05 7.98 9.30
CA ASP A 271 5.09 7.57 10.23
C ASP A 271 4.59 6.56 11.27
N SER A 272 3.28 6.32 11.34
CA SER A 272 2.75 5.26 12.20
C SER A 272 3.35 3.94 11.74
N PRO A 273 3.93 3.10 12.60
CA PRO A 273 4.48 1.84 12.13
C PRO A 273 3.38 0.89 11.57
N SER A 274 2.09 1.17 11.85
CA SER A 274 0.93 0.52 11.20
C SER A 274 0.78 0.94 9.73
N PHE A 275 1.33 2.06 9.31
CA PHE A 275 1.35 2.44 7.91
C PHE A 275 2.09 1.41 7.04
N LEU A 276 3.18 0.82 7.57
CA LEU A 276 4.01 -0.17 6.86
C LEU A 276 3.69 -1.61 7.20
N ASN A 277 3.35 -1.90 8.45
CA ASN A 277 3.08 -3.26 8.92
C ASN A 277 1.63 -3.48 9.30
N GLY A 278 0.77 -2.49 9.07
CA GLY A 278 -0.62 -2.57 9.46
C GLY A 278 -1.36 -3.66 8.73
N ILE A 279 -2.46 -4.03 9.34
CA ILE A 279 -3.47 -4.98 8.87
C ILE A 279 -3.84 -4.74 7.42
N MET A 280 -3.97 -3.48 6.99
CA MET A 280 -4.23 -3.15 5.59
C MET A 280 -3.07 -3.53 4.68
N GLY A 281 -1.82 -3.35 5.14
CA GLY A 281 -0.62 -3.83 4.48
C GLY A 281 -0.58 -5.36 4.33
N GLU A 282 -0.95 -6.13 5.35
CA GLU A 282 -1.06 -7.60 5.25
C GLU A 282 -2.28 -8.04 4.42
N MET A 283 -3.43 -7.36 4.53
CA MET A 283 -4.60 -7.58 3.67
C MET A 283 -4.30 -7.23 2.21
N TRP A 284 -3.43 -6.25 1.96
CA TRP A 284 -2.97 -5.83 0.64
C TRP A 284 -1.84 -6.72 0.09
N ASP A 285 -0.98 -7.27 0.95
CA ASP A 285 0.10 -8.20 0.58
C ASP A 285 -0.42 -9.60 0.26
N SER A 286 -1.52 -10.03 0.89
CA SER A 286 -2.06 -11.39 0.71
C SER A 286 -2.82 -11.62 -0.59
N GLY A 287 -2.71 -10.74 -1.60
CA GLY A 287 -3.56 -10.73 -2.81
C GLY A 287 -5.04 -10.41 -2.52
N GLY A 288 -5.40 -10.42 -1.23
CA GLY A 288 -6.75 -10.41 -0.74
C GLY A 288 -7.45 -9.07 -0.84
N ALA A 289 -6.78 -7.92 -0.88
CA ALA A 289 -7.49 -6.64 -0.99
C ALA A 289 -8.09 -6.41 -2.38
N LEU A 290 -7.37 -6.82 -3.43
CA LEU A 290 -7.88 -6.81 -4.80
C LEU A 290 -8.94 -7.88 -5.02
N GLU A 291 -8.72 -9.09 -4.48
CA GLU A 291 -9.75 -10.12 -4.47
C GLU A 291 -10.97 -9.68 -3.67
N ILE A 292 -10.78 -9.04 -2.50
CA ILE A 292 -11.83 -8.37 -1.73
C ILE A 292 -12.50 -7.37 -2.65
N PHE A 293 -11.84 -6.31 -3.12
CA PHE A 293 -12.51 -5.29 -3.93
C PHE A 293 -13.19 -5.86 -5.19
N ALA A 294 -12.62 -6.87 -5.85
CA ALA A 294 -13.21 -7.51 -7.03
C ALA A 294 -14.39 -8.45 -6.68
N GLU A 295 -14.29 -9.23 -5.60
CA GLU A 295 -15.36 -10.09 -5.05
C GLU A 295 -16.51 -9.21 -4.56
N TYR A 296 -16.19 -8.13 -3.85
CA TYR A 296 -17.12 -7.13 -3.35
C TYR A 296 -17.79 -6.31 -4.48
N ASP A 297 -17.10 -6.01 -5.58
CA ASP A 297 -17.71 -5.37 -6.77
C ASP A 297 -18.70 -6.34 -7.44
N GLY A 298 -18.40 -7.64 -7.47
CA GLY A 298 -19.31 -8.69 -7.91
C GLY A 298 -20.52 -8.91 -6.99
N GLU A 299 -20.37 -8.61 -5.70
CA GLU A 299 -21.40 -8.81 -4.66
C GLU A 299 -22.14 -7.52 -4.25
N GLY A 300 -21.94 -6.40 -4.96
CA GLY A 300 -22.73 -5.17 -4.79
C GLY A 300 -22.21 -4.17 -3.75
N VAL A 301 -20.95 -4.27 -3.32
CA VAL A 301 -20.28 -3.18 -2.60
C VAL A 301 -19.72 -2.19 -3.61
N HIS A 302 -20.41 -1.07 -3.73
CA HIS A 302 -20.04 0.01 -4.62
C HIS A 302 -18.81 0.76 -4.09
N ILE A 303 -17.62 0.40 -4.57
CA ILE A 303 -16.37 1.15 -4.42
C ILE A 303 -16.59 2.67 -4.63
N PRO A 304 -17.40 3.11 -5.63
CA PRO A 304 -17.77 4.50 -5.76
C PRO A 304 -18.36 5.15 -4.51
N GLU A 305 -19.28 4.46 -3.86
CA GLU A 305 -19.97 4.95 -2.67
C GLU A 305 -19.03 5.05 -1.47
N MET A 306 -18.14 4.06 -1.30
CA MET A 306 -17.09 4.10 -0.27
C MET A 306 -16.18 5.32 -0.46
N MET A 307 -15.73 5.58 -1.68
CA MET A 307 -14.85 6.72 -1.96
C MET A 307 -15.53 8.06 -1.69
N LEU A 308 -16.83 8.16 -1.98
CA LEU A 308 -17.63 9.35 -1.67
C LEU A 308 -17.79 9.56 -0.17
N GLU A 309 -18.04 8.48 0.57
CA GLU A 309 -18.27 8.50 2.01
C GLU A 309 -17.00 8.74 2.85
N VAL A 310 -15.85 8.25 2.39
CA VAL A 310 -14.54 8.53 3.02
C VAL A 310 -13.99 9.89 2.58
N GLY A 311 -14.20 10.25 1.32
CA GLY A 311 -13.67 11.45 0.68
C GLY A 311 -12.38 11.18 -0.11
N PHE A 312 -12.29 11.76 -1.31
CA PHE A 312 -11.13 11.57 -2.20
C PHE A 312 -9.85 12.22 -1.69
N GLU A 313 -9.95 13.38 -1.02
CA GLU A 313 -8.78 14.12 -0.51
C GLU A 313 -7.98 13.32 0.54
N PRO A 314 -8.60 12.80 1.61
CA PRO A 314 -7.89 11.93 2.56
C PRO A 314 -7.25 10.71 1.90
N ILE A 315 -7.94 10.11 0.91
CA ILE A 315 -7.40 8.96 0.16
C ILE A 315 -6.15 9.35 -0.62
N LEU A 316 -6.20 10.43 -1.41
CA LEU A 316 -5.08 10.87 -2.24
C LEU A 316 -3.92 11.40 -1.41
N GLU A 317 -4.19 12.16 -0.35
CA GLU A 317 -3.18 12.64 0.58
C GLU A 317 -2.42 11.46 1.22
N HIS A 318 -3.16 10.45 1.66
CA HIS A 318 -2.56 9.26 2.28
C HIS A 318 -1.78 8.41 1.27
N ILE A 319 -2.29 8.24 0.04
CA ILE A 319 -1.54 7.61 -1.07
C ILE A 319 -0.26 8.38 -1.35
N ASN A 320 -0.34 9.72 -1.43
CA ASN A 320 0.79 10.57 -1.74
C ASN A 320 1.89 10.47 -0.69
N ALA A 321 1.52 10.59 0.57
CA ALA A 321 2.45 10.49 1.70
C ALA A 321 3.05 9.07 1.77
N GLY A 322 2.25 8.04 1.46
CA GLY A 322 2.74 6.67 1.36
C GLY A 322 3.77 6.42 0.27
N ILE A 323 3.60 7.06 -0.88
CA ILE A 323 4.54 6.97 -1.99
C ILE A 323 5.83 7.72 -1.66
N GLN A 324 5.75 8.84 -0.93
CA GLN A 324 6.92 9.61 -0.47
C GLN A 324 7.72 8.86 0.61
N GLY A 325 7.02 8.13 1.47
CA GLY A 325 7.57 7.37 2.60
C GLY A 325 7.96 8.21 3.81
N PRO A 326 8.19 7.57 4.96
CA PRO A 326 8.43 8.24 6.26
C PRO A 326 9.82 8.92 6.34
N ALA A 327 10.77 8.54 5.46
CA ALA A 327 12.07 9.18 5.38
C ALA A 327 12.73 9.02 4.00
N PRO A 328 13.53 10.01 3.53
CA PRO A 328 14.35 9.86 2.35
C PRO A 328 15.26 8.63 2.46
N GLY A 329 15.04 7.63 1.61
CA GLY A 329 15.83 6.39 1.57
C GLY A 329 15.22 5.19 2.29
N VAL A 330 14.21 5.36 3.13
CA VAL A 330 13.39 4.25 3.65
C VAL A 330 12.13 4.18 2.80
N HIS A 331 12.25 3.56 1.62
CA HIS A 331 11.10 3.48 0.73
C HIS A 331 10.15 2.38 1.21
N PRO A 332 8.92 2.73 1.61
CA PRO A 332 8.00 1.82 2.31
C PRO A 332 7.40 0.73 1.43
N ILE A 333 7.73 0.73 0.15
CA ILE A 333 6.89 0.14 -0.88
C ILE A 333 7.37 -1.27 -1.17
N GLY A 334 7.43 -2.15 -0.17
CA GLY A 334 7.88 -3.54 -0.26
C GLY A 334 7.10 -4.43 -1.23
N GLY A 335 7.09 -4.11 -2.53
CA GLY A 335 6.17 -4.66 -3.53
C GLY A 335 4.78 -4.01 -3.54
N ARG A 336 4.53 -2.99 -2.71
CA ARG A 336 3.19 -2.44 -2.47
C ARG A 336 2.75 -1.29 -3.39
N LEU A 337 3.58 -0.91 -4.37
CA LEU A 337 3.35 0.30 -5.19
C LEU A 337 2.05 0.14 -5.96
N PHE A 338 1.87 -1.07 -6.48
CA PHE A 338 0.70 -1.44 -7.24
C PHE A 338 -0.58 -1.14 -6.48
N GLN A 339 -0.69 -1.50 -5.19
CA GLN A 339 -1.92 -1.35 -4.42
C GLN A 339 -2.28 0.13 -4.19
N PHE A 340 -1.31 0.98 -3.84
CA PHE A 340 -1.54 2.44 -3.71
C PHE A 340 -2.02 3.05 -5.02
N VAL A 341 -1.33 2.71 -6.11
CA VAL A 341 -1.61 3.29 -7.42
C VAL A 341 -2.89 2.70 -8.04
N TYR A 342 -3.21 1.45 -7.71
CA TYR A 342 -4.42 0.75 -8.13
C TYR A 342 -5.68 1.35 -7.51
N LEU A 343 -5.65 1.67 -6.22
CA LEU A 343 -6.79 2.33 -5.57
C LEU A 343 -7.12 3.65 -6.26
N ALA A 344 -6.10 4.45 -6.57
CA ALA A 344 -6.32 5.69 -7.29
C ALA A 344 -6.69 5.46 -8.78
N LYS A 345 -6.23 4.38 -9.41
CA LYS A 345 -6.75 3.94 -10.71
C LYS A 345 -8.26 3.67 -10.66
N LEU A 346 -8.76 3.01 -9.62
CA LEU A 346 -10.20 2.75 -9.46
C LEU A 346 -11.01 4.04 -9.37
N MET A 347 -10.51 5.03 -8.63
CA MET A 347 -11.12 6.36 -8.52
C MET A 347 -11.23 7.05 -9.87
N LEU A 348 -10.18 6.93 -10.69
CA LEU A 348 -10.00 7.76 -11.88
C LEU A 348 -10.50 7.10 -13.18
N ASN A 349 -10.64 5.77 -13.20
CA ASN A 349 -11.21 5.05 -14.33
C ASN A 349 -12.74 4.94 -14.27
N ASN A 350 -13.37 5.30 -13.16
CA ASN A 350 -14.82 5.29 -13.04
C ASN A 350 -15.40 6.62 -13.54
N ALA A 351 -16.26 6.57 -14.56
CA ALA A 351 -16.82 7.76 -15.22
C ALA A 351 -17.70 8.62 -14.29
N GLU A 352 -18.31 8.03 -13.26
CA GLU A 352 -19.15 8.74 -12.29
C GLU A 352 -18.32 9.37 -11.16
N LEU A 353 -17.21 8.73 -10.79
CA LEU A 353 -16.32 9.21 -9.74
C LEU A 353 -15.34 10.25 -10.23
N LEU A 354 -14.83 10.09 -11.45
CA LEU A 354 -13.76 10.95 -11.98
C LEU A 354 -14.10 12.45 -11.83
N PRO A 355 -15.30 12.95 -12.22
CA PRO A 355 -15.62 14.37 -12.04
C PRO A 355 -15.61 14.83 -10.57
N LYS A 356 -15.92 13.94 -9.62
CA LYS A 356 -15.95 14.24 -8.18
C LYS A 356 -14.58 14.11 -7.52
N ALA A 357 -13.76 13.19 -8.01
CA ALA A 357 -12.38 12.98 -7.56
C ALA A 357 -11.41 14.01 -8.15
N TRP A 358 -11.75 14.58 -9.32
CA TRP A 358 -10.87 15.46 -10.08
C TRP A 358 -10.34 16.67 -9.29
N PRO A 359 -11.15 17.43 -8.54
CA PRO A 359 -10.63 18.55 -7.76
C PRO A 359 -9.60 18.13 -6.71
N ALA A 360 -9.82 16.98 -6.05
CA ALA A 360 -8.86 16.44 -5.09
C ALA A 360 -7.60 15.94 -5.79
N PHE A 361 -7.72 15.28 -6.95
CA PHE A 361 -6.59 14.87 -7.77
C PHE A 361 -5.70 16.05 -8.19
N CYS A 362 -6.30 17.16 -8.63
CA CYS A 362 -5.56 18.36 -9.01
C CYS A 362 -4.88 19.07 -7.82
N LYS A 363 -5.36 18.85 -6.59
CA LYS A 363 -4.72 19.34 -5.35
C LYS A 363 -3.52 18.48 -4.92
N PHE A 364 -3.57 17.18 -5.17
CA PHE A 364 -2.50 16.22 -4.84
C PHE A 364 -1.99 15.44 -6.07
N PRO A 365 -1.41 16.09 -7.09
CA PRO A 365 -0.88 15.37 -8.24
C PRO A 365 0.23 14.39 -7.82
N LEU A 366 -0.10 13.11 -7.92
CA LEU A 366 0.72 12.01 -7.44
C LEU A 366 1.91 11.73 -8.35
N LEU A 367 1.90 12.22 -9.60
CA LEU A 367 2.79 11.74 -10.66
C LEU A 367 4.28 11.84 -10.32
N LYS A 368 4.74 12.98 -9.79
CA LYS A 368 6.15 13.17 -9.43
C LYS A 368 6.63 12.07 -8.47
N ASN A 369 5.83 11.84 -7.42
CA ASN A 369 6.16 10.84 -6.41
C ASN A 369 5.97 9.41 -6.96
N ILE A 370 4.93 9.15 -7.76
CA ILE A 370 4.69 7.84 -8.41
C ILE A 370 5.86 7.46 -9.32
N SER A 371 6.38 8.38 -10.12
CA SER A 371 7.50 8.10 -11.02
C SER A 371 8.78 7.77 -10.26
N ASP A 372 9.11 8.56 -9.23
CA ASP A 372 10.29 8.31 -8.38
C ASP A 372 10.17 6.95 -7.67
N ALA A 373 8.99 6.65 -7.11
CA ALA A 373 8.69 5.37 -6.47
C ALA A 373 8.76 4.19 -7.45
N TYR A 374 8.22 4.35 -8.66
CA TYR A 374 8.22 3.30 -9.68
C TYR A 374 9.64 3.04 -10.20
N GLN A 375 10.45 4.07 -10.42
CA GLN A 375 11.87 3.89 -10.79
C GLN A 375 12.64 3.08 -9.75
N LEU A 376 12.36 3.29 -8.46
CA LEU A 376 12.97 2.51 -7.40
C LEU A 376 12.45 1.07 -7.35
N ASP A 377 11.13 0.88 -7.47
CA ASP A 377 10.51 -0.44 -7.54
C ASP A 377 11.09 -1.28 -8.68
N VAL A 378 11.24 -0.69 -9.87
CA VAL A 378 11.88 -1.32 -11.03
C VAL A 378 13.32 -1.74 -10.74
N LYS A 379 14.14 -0.88 -10.10
CA LYS A 379 15.52 -1.23 -9.72
C LYS A 379 15.56 -2.45 -8.79
N ARG A 380 14.63 -2.52 -7.83
CA ARG A 380 14.52 -3.63 -6.88
C ARG A 380 14.02 -4.92 -7.55
N ARG A 381 12.99 -4.85 -8.39
CA ARG A 381 12.48 -6.01 -9.15
C ARG A 381 13.55 -6.62 -10.04
N MET A 382 14.37 -5.78 -10.69
CA MET A 382 15.48 -6.27 -11.51
C MET A 382 16.52 -7.06 -10.70
N SER A 383 16.76 -6.71 -9.43
CA SER A 383 17.65 -7.51 -8.56
C SER A 383 17.01 -8.82 -8.09
N GLU A 384 15.68 -8.83 -7.95
CA GLU A 384 14.92 -9.96 -7.38
C GLU A 384 14.43 -10.97 -8.46
N ARG A 385 14.64 -10.69 -9.76
CA ARG A 385 14.14 -11.50 -10.90
C ARG A 385 12.62 -11.78 -10.85
N LYS A 386 11.82 -10.81 -10.39
CA LYS A 386 10.36 -10.93 -10.29
C LYS A 386 9.66 -11.06 -11.67
N ASP A 387 8.41 -11.51 -11.64
CA ASP A 387 7.56 -11.69 -12.83
C ASP A 387 7.37 -10.37 -13.60
N VAL A 388 7.51 -10.44 -14.93
CA VAL A 388 7.29 -9.31 -15.85
C VAL A 388 5.83 -8.87 -15.85
N LEU A 389 4.88 -9.79 -15.60
CA LEU A 389 3.46 -9.48 -15.57
C LEU A 389 3.10 -8.62 -14.36
N ASP A 390 3.68 -8.90 -13.18
CA ASP A 390 3.51 -8.07 -11.99
C ASP A 390 4.05 -6.65 -12.20
N GLU A 391 5.19 -6.54 -12.90
CA GLU A 391 5.75 -5.23 -13.24
C GLU A 391 4.86 -4.51 -14.24
N LEU A 392 4.32 -5.20 -15.26
CA LEU A 392 3.40 -4.62 -16.22
C LEU A 392 2.11 -4.10 -15.55
N GLY A 393 1.58 -4.82 -14.56
CA GLY A 393 0.44 -4.37 -13.76
C GLY A 393 0.76 -3.10 -12.97
N THR A 394 1.94 -3.04 -12.33
CA THR A 394 2.43 -1.87 -11.60
C THR A 394 2.63 -0.68 -12.53
N TRP A 395 3.26 -0.89 -13.68
CA TRP A 395 3.46 0.11 -14.72
C TRP A 395 2.12 0.67 -15.20
N LEU A 396 1.16 -0.19 -15.55
CA LEU A 396 -0.14 0.23 -16.07
C LEU A 396 -0.87 1.12 -15.06
N ALA A 397 -0.81 0.76 -13.77
CA ALA A 397 -1.36 1.59 -12.71
C ALA A 397 -0.67 2.97 -12.72
N CYS A 398 0.67 3.02 -12.71
CA CYS A 398 1.43 4.29 -12.71
C CYS A 398 1.17 5.13 -13.96
N PHE A 399 1.00 4.47 -15.09
CA PHE A 399 0.82 5.09 -16.38
C PHE A 399 -0.54 5.77 -16.54
N ILE A 400 -1.59 5.22 -15.92
CA ILE A 400 -2.90 5.90 -15.83
C ILE A 400 -2.77 7.24 -15.09
N HIS A 401 -1.95 7.32 -14.04
CA HIS A 401 -1.70 8.60 -13.35
C HIS A 401 -0.97 9.61 -14.21
N LEU A 402 -0.03 9.14 -15.05
CA LEU A 402 0.61 10.01 -16.04
C LEU A 402 -0.42 10.55 -17.03
N ALA A 403 -1.31 9.70 -17.56
CA ALA A 403 -2.37 10.09 -18.47
C ALA A 403 -3.22 11.25 -17.92
N LEU A 404 -3.66 11.09 -16.68
CA LEU A 404 -4.55 12.03 -16.01
C LEU A 404 -3.82 13.33 -15.66
N SER A 405 -2.55 13.23 -15.26
CA SER A 405 -1.73 14.42 -15.00
C SER A 405 -1.47 15.21 -16.29
N LEU A 406 -1.22 14.53 -17.42
CA LEU A 406 -1.09 15.19 -18.72
C LEU A 406 -2.40 15.87 -19.13
N LYS A 407 -3.55 15.22 -18.94
CA LYS A 407 -4.87 15.81 -19.19
C LYS A 407 -5.12 17.05 -18.33
N ALA A 408 -4.89 16.95 -17.02
CA ALA A 408 -5.01 18.08 -16.09
C ALA A 408 -4.08 19.23 -16.47
N LEU A 409 -2.87 18.91 -16.94
CA LEU A 409 -1.91 19.91 -17.36
C LEU A 409 -2.32 20.63 -18.64
N VAL A 410 -2.83 19.88 -19.62
CA VAL A 410 -3.40 20.41 -20.88
C VAL A 410 -4.57 21.35 -20.59
N ASN A 411 -5.40 21.03 -19.60
CA ASN A 411 -6.52 21.86 -19.17
C ASN A 411 -6.12 23.03 -18.25
N HIS A 412 -4.82 23.20 -17.93
CA HIS A 412 -4.32 24.18 -16.97
C HIS A 412 -4.88 24.04 -15.53
N GLU A 413 -5.26 22.82 -15.14
CA GLU A 413 -5.84 22.50 -13.82
C GLU A 413 -4.77 22.17 -12.77
N ILE A 414 -3.53 21.89 -13.21
CA ILE A 414 -2.34 21.70 -12.35
C ILE A 414 -1.17 22.54 -12.85
N GLN A 415 -0.19 22.81 -11.98
CA GLN A 415 0.97 23.63 -12.36
C GLN A 415 1.95 22.84 -13.24
N SER A 416 2.66 23.53 -14.14
CA SER A 416 3.60 22.92 -15.09
C SER A 416 4.77 22.16 -14.46
N GLY A 417 5.15 22.48 -13.23
CA GLY A 417 6.24 21.80 -12.50
C GLY A 417 5.89 20.41 -11.95
N TRP A 418 4.63 19.97 -12.04
CA TRP A 418 4.19 18.69 -11.47
C TRP A 418 4.43 17.49 -12.38
N VAL A 419 4.61 17.73 -13.68
CA VAL A 419 4.96 16.71 -14.67
C VAL A 419 6.36 17.02 -15.19
N ARG A 420 7.34 16.16 -14.91
CA ARG A 420 8.70 16.32 -15.44
C ARG A 420 8.82 15.58 -16.77
N ALA A 421 9.56 16.14 -17.73
CA ALA A 421 9.86 15.46 -18.99
C ALA A 421 10.51 14.08 -18.77
N GLY A 422 11.40 13.97 -17.77
CA GLY A 422 12.03 12.70 -17.40
C GLY A 422 11.04 11.63 -16.96
N ASP A 423 9.94 12.01 -16.28
CA ASP A 423 8.90 11.06 -15.85
C ASP A 423 8.12 10.53 -17.05
N VAL A 424 7.73 11.44 -17.95
CA VAL A 424 7.06 11.10 -19.21
C VAL A 424 7.96 10.13 -20.00
N MET A 425 9.20 10.51 -20.26
CA MET A 425 10.14 9.70 -21.04
C MET A 425 10.40 8.33 -20.40
N PHE A 426 10.58 8.28 -19.08
CA PHE A 426 10.76 7.04 -18.34
C PHE A 426 9.53 6.12 -18.46
N MET A 427 8.34 6.63 -18.19
CA MET A 427 7.11 5.83 -18.21
C MET A 427 6.82 5.23 -19.59
N TYR A 428 6.92 6.02 -20.66
CA TYR A 428 6.73 5.51 -22.02
C TYR A 428 7.83 4.52 -22.41
N ALA A 429 9.10 4.87 -22.22
CA ALA A 429 10.21 4.00 -22.60
C ALA A 429 10.15 2.66 -21.86
N ARG A 430 9.81 2.66 -20.56
CA ARG A 430 9.66 1.43 -19.78
C ARG A 430 8.43 0.63 -20.23
N GLY A 431 7.31 1.29 -20.49
CA GLY A 431 6.08 0.66 -20.98
C GLY A 431 6.28 -0.11 -22.28
N PHE A 432 6.91 0.52 -23.27
CA PHE A 432 7.24 -0.14 -24.54
C PHE A 432 8.18 -1.34 -24.33
N LYS A 433 9.21 -1.21 -23.50
CA LYS A 433 10.11 -2.33 -23.19
C LYS A 433 9.41 -3.49 -22.49
N LEU A 434 8.50 -3.19 -21.55
CA LEU A 434 7.70 -4.21 -20.87
C LEU A 434 6.77 -4.93 -21.85
N ALA A 435 6.06 -4.17 -22.69
CA ALA A 435 5.20 -4.71 -23.73
C ALA A 435 5.96 -5.66 -24.67
N LEU A 436 7.13 -5.25 -25.17
CA LEU A 436 7.99 -6.12 -25.98
C LEU A 436 8.42 -7.38 -25.23
N THR A 437 8.82 -7.24 -23.96
CA THR A 437 9.26 -8.38 -23.14
C THR A 437 8.12 -9.39 -22.92
N VAL A 438 6.89 -8.92 -22.71
CA VAL A 438 5.72 -9.79 -22.57
C VAL A 438 5.41 -10.51 -23.87
N MET A 439 5.42 -9.83 -25.02
CA MET A 439 5.23 -10.47 -26.32
C MET A 439 6.31 -11.52 -26.62
N GLN A 440 7.57 -11.25 -26.23
CA GLN A 440 8.67 -12.21 -26.40
C GLN A 440 8.54 -13.44 -25.51
N ARG A 441 8.05 -13.27 -24.27
CA ARG A 441 7.92 -14.38 -23.29
C ARG A 441 6.67 -15.21 -23.49
N ASN A 442 5.61 -14.65 -24.05
CA ASN A 442 4.35 -15.34 -24.24
C ASN A 442 3.89 -15.34 -25.71
N PRO A 443 4.60 -16.07 -26.59
CA PRO A 443 4.23 -16.08 -28.00
C PRO A 443 2.86 -16.72 -28.25
N GLN A 444 2.36 -17.54 -27.30
CA GLN A 444 1.08 -18.24 -27.41
C GLN A 444 -0.13 -17.39 -27.02
N SER A 445 0.03 -16.32 -26.24
CA SER A 445 -1.11 -15.47 -25.81
C SER A 445 -1.66 -14.55 -26.90
N GLY A 446 -1.12 -14.61 -28.12
CA GLY A 446 -1.62 -13.82 -29.25
C GLY A 446 -1.32 -12.32 -29.15
N GLY A 447 -0.36 -11.90 -28.33
CA GLY A 447 0.06 -10.50 -28.20
C GLY A 447 -0.18 -9.91 -26.81
N LEU A 448 -0.38 -8.59 -26.77
CA LEU A 448 -0.71 -7.86 -25.54
C LEU A 448 -2.20 -7.97 -25.24
N ASP A 449 -2.55 -7.88 -23.96
CA ASP A 449 -3.95 -7.75 -23.55
C ASP A 449 -4.60 -6.53 -24.25
N PRO A 450 -5.77 -6.68 -24.90
CA PRO A 450 -6.42 -5.59 -25.63
C PRO A 450 -6.71 -4.34 -24.79
N ALA A 451 -6.97 -4.50 -23.48
CA ALA A 451 -7.16 -3.37 -22.58
C ALA A 451 -5.86 -2.59 -22.40
N ILE A 452 -4.72 -3.26 -22.31
CA ILE A 452 -3.40 -2.62 -22.23
C ILE A 452 -3.13 -1.82 -23.51
N THR A 453 -3.36 -2.42 -24.68
CA THR A 453 -3.21 -1.73 -25.98
C THR A 453 -4.10 -0.49 -26.06
N LYS A 454 -5.36 -0.59 -25.62
CA LYS A 454 -6.30 0.53 -25.56
C LYS A 454 -5.80 1.67 -24.67
N TYR A 455 -5.34 1.37 -23.45
CA TYR A 455 -4.83 2.39 -22.54
C TYR A 455 -3.59 3.08 -23.10
N LEU A 456 -2.65 2.29 -23.63
CA LEU A 456 -1.44 2.80 -24.27
C LEU A 456 -1.78 3.76 -25.43
N LEU A 457 -2.72 3.38 -26.29
CA LEU A 457 -3.20 4.22 -27.40
C LEU A 457 -3.76 5.56 -26.89
N MET A 458 -4.73 5.52 -25.97
CA MET A 458 -5.41 6.72 -25.46
C MET A 458 -4.43 7.77 -24.91
N THR A 459 -3.43 7.32 -24.16
CA THR A 459 -2.37 8.19 -23.62
C THR A 459 -1.44 8.76 -24.67
N ILE A 460 -1.05 7.96 -25.66
CA ILE A 460 -0.14 8.40 -26.72
C ILE A 460 -0.82 9.48 -27.55
N GLU A 461 -2.09 9.27 -27.91
CA GLU A 461 -2.88 10.24 -28.63
C GLU A 461 -3.03 11.55 -27.85
N SER A 462 -3.33 11.47 -26.55
CA SER A 462 -3.42 12.64 -25.67
C SER A 462 -2.10 13.43 -25.60
N LEU A 463 -0.96 12.72 -25.55
CA LEU A 463 0.37 13.34 -25.56
C LEU A 463 0.66 14.03 -26.90
N PHE A 464 0.34 13.37 -28.03
CA PHE A 464 0.54 13.93 -29.36
C PHE A 464 -0.35 15.15 -29.60
N GLU A 465 -1.60 15.10 -29.17
CA GLU A 465 -2.52 16.24 -29.22
C GLU A 465 -1.94 17.42 -28.43
N GLY A 466 -1.49 17.19 -27.19
CA GLY A 466 -0.87 18.23 -26.36
C GLY A 466 0.40 18.83 -26.97
N ILE A 467 1.28 18.02 -27.58
CA ILE A 467 2.49 18.51 -28.29
C ILE A 467 2.11 19.31 -29.54
N ASN A 468 1.12 18.85 -30.31
CA ASN A 468 0.69 19.51 -31.54
C ASN A 468 -0.02 20.82 -31.26
N ASN A 469 -0.87 20.88 -30.25
CA ASN A 469 -1.51 22.12 -29.82
C ASN A 469 -0.48 23.15 -29.36
N TYR A 470 0.57 22.72 -28.63
CA TYR A 470 1.69 23.61 -28.28
C TYR A 470 2.41 24.17 -29.52
N LYS A 471 2.75 23.34 -30.51
CA LYS A 471 3.41 23.79 -31.75
C LYS A 471 2.59 24.85 -32.51
N LEU A 472 1.27 24.75 -32.40
CA LEU A 472 0.32 25.60 -33.11
C LEU A 472 -0.14 26.80 -32.26
N ASP A 473 0.44 27.00 -31.07
CA ASP A 473 0.03 28.03 -30.10
C ASP A 473 -1.48 28.00 -29.80
N ARG A 474 -2.04 26.80 -29.75
CA ARG A 474 -3.47 26.57 -29.50
C ARG A 474 -3.76 26.48 -28.00
N PRO A 475 -4.98 26.83 -27.57
CA PRO A 475 -5.45 26.46 -26.24
C PRO A 475 -5.36 24.93 -26.08
N ASN A 476 -5.12 24.46 -24.86
CA ASN A 476 -4.93 23.04 -24.55
C ASN A 476 -3.63 22.44 -25.13
N GLY A 477 -2.59 23.26 -25.28
CA GLY A 477 -1.22 22.81 -25.52
C GLY A 477 -0.49 22.43 -24.22
N LEU A 478 0.47 21.51 -24.31
CA LEU A 478 1.39 21.28 -23.18
C LEU A 478 2.22 22.54 -22.90
N PRO A 479 2.61 22.79 -21.63
CA PRO A 479 3.47 23.92 -21.30
C PRO A 479 4.78 23.90 -22.08
N ALA A 480 5.21 25.09 -22.54
CA ALA A 480 6.45 25.25 -23.29
C ALA A 480 7.67 24.67 -22.58
N SER A 481 7.76 24.84 -21.26
CA SER A 481 8.84 24.28 -20.44
C SER A 481 8.90 22.76 -20.56
N LEU A 482 7.77 22.07 -20.41
CA LEU A 482 7.69 20.62 -20.52
C LEU A 482 8.08 20.14 -21.92
N VAL A 483 7.58 20.79 -22.98
CA VAL A 483 7.92 20.40 -24.36
C VAL A 483 9.39 20.62 -24.67
N ASN A 484 9.98 21.73 -24.21
CA ASN A 484 11.41 21.99 -24.39
C ASN A 484 12.27 20.97 -23.64
N ASP A 485 11.88 20.59 -22.42
CA ASP A 485 12.57 19.55 -21.66
C ASP A 485 12.43 18.16 -22.31
N LEU A 486 11.27 17.86 -22.90
CA LEU A 486 11.06 16.65 -23.72
C LEU A 486 11.94 16.64 -24.96
N ARG A 487 12.31 17.80 -25.52
CA ARG A 487 13.25 17.93 -26.65
C ARG A 487 14.72 17.86 -26.26
N SER A 488 15.03 17.77 -24.96
CA SER A 488 16.41 17.74 -24.47
C SER A 488 17.22 16.57 -25.04
N ASN A 489 18.55 16.70 -25.01
CA ASN A 489 19.45 15.64 -25.45
C ASN A 489 19.29 14.35 -24.63
N ALA A 490 18.96 14.45 -23.34
CA ALA A 490 18.71 13.29 -22.48
C ALA A 490 17.49 12.48 -22.98
N SER A 491 16.38 13.17 -23.27
CA SER A 491 15.17 12.56 -23.84
C SER A 491 15.45 11.93 -25.20
N ARG A 492 16.25 12.59 -26.05
CA ARG A 492 16.67 12.05 -27.36
C ARG A 492 17.47 10.75 -27.21
N GLN A 493 18.43 10.70 -26.30
CA GLN A 493 19.24 9.50 -26.05
C GLN A 493 18.36 8.33 -25.56
N GLN A 494 17.43 8.60 -24.65
CA GLN A 494 16.48 7.59 -24.16
C GLN A 494 15.53 7.11 -25.27
N TRP A 495 15.09 8.02 -26.14
CA TRP A 495 14.30 7.71 -27.32
C TRP A 495 15.04 6.78 -28.28
N ASN A 496 16.26 7.14 -28.69
CA ASN A 496 17.13 6.32 -29.54
C ASN A 496 17.32 4.91 -28.97
N ALA A 497 17.70 4.80 -27.69
CA ALA A 497 17.97 3.52 -27.04
C ALA A 497 16.73 2.61 -27.01
N THR A 498 15.55 3.20 -26.81
CA THR A 498 14.29 2.45 -26.82
C THR A 498 13.86 2.08 -28.23
N LEU A 499 14.08 2.96 -29.22
CA LEU A 499 13.80 2.66 -30.63
C LEU A 499 14.64 1.47 -31.09
N LEU A 500 15.93 1.45 -30.79
CA LEU A 500 16.79 0.31 -31.09
C LEU A 500 16.28 -0.98 -30.43
N SER A 501 15.83 -0.92 -29.17
CA SER A 501 15.22 -2.08 -28.49
C SER A 501 13.96 -2.59 -29.19
N ILE A 502 13.12 -1.67 -29.71
CA ILE A 502 11.95 -2.03 -30.52
C ILE A 502 12.41 -2.70 -31.83
N ARG A 503 13.34 -2.08 -32.56
CA ARG A 503 13.85 -2.62 -33.84
C ARG A 503 14.50 -4.00 -33.68
N ASP A 504 15.27 -4.22 -32.61
CA ASP A 504 15.90 -5.52 -32.34
C ASP A 504 14.85 -6.59 -32.01
N ALA A 505 13.69 -6.20 -31.46
CA ALA A 505 12.57 -7.10 -31.23
C ALA A 505 11.77 -7.44 -32.51
N ARG A 506 12.04 -6.79 -33.66
CA ARG A 506 11.28 -6.96 -34.92
C ARG A 506 11.19 -8.40 -35.40
N SER A 507 12.27 -9.18 -35.26
CA SER A 507 12.32 -10.58 -35.70
C SER A 507 11.29 -11.46 -35.00
N TYR A 508 10.89 -11.10 -33.79
CA TYR A 508 9.86 -11.78 -33.01
C TYR A 508 8.52 -11.05 -33.09
N GLY A 509 8.56 -9.71 -33.13
CA GLY A 509 7.40 -8.84 -33.04
C GLY A 509 6.57 -8.76 -34.33
N SER A 510 7.15 -9.01 -35.51
CA SER A 510 6.42 -8.87 -36.78
C SER A 510 5.19 -9.77 -36.93
N LEU A 511 5.04 -10.76 -36.05
CA LEU A 511 3.88 -11.65 -35.98
C LEU A 511 2.69 -11.01 -35.27
N TYR A 512 2.88 -9.91 -34.53
CA TYR A 512 1.87 -9.26 -33.71
C TYR A 512 1.53 -7.86 -34.26
N PRO A 513 0.26 -7.55 -34.55
CA PRO A 513 -0.15 -6.20 -34.94
C PRO A 513 0.25 -5.12 -33.92
N GLU A 514 0.28 -5.46 -32.63
CA GLU A 514 0.66 -4.57 -31.53
C GLU A 514 2.10 -4.11 -31.62
N TYR A 515 3.00 -4.95 -32.15
CA TYR A 515 4.39 -4.55 -32.39
C TYR A 515 4.46 -3.41 -33.42
N GLN A 516 3.71 -3.51 -34.52
CA GLN A 516 3.68 -2.47 -35.54
C GLN A 516 3.16 -1.15 -34.98
N LEU A 517 2.16 -1.21 -34.09
CA LEU A 517 1.64 -0.04 -33.39
C LEU A 517 2.70 0.59 -32.47
N ILE A 518 3.38 -0.22 -31.64
CA ILE A 518 4.46 0.26 -30.76
C ILE A 518 5.57 0.95 -31.56
N ASP A 519 5.99 0.32 -32.65
CA ASP A 519 7.01 0.83 -33.56
C ASP A 519 6.63 2.16 -34.20
N GLN A 520 5.41 2.23 -34.75
CA GLN A 520 4.87 3.45 -35.36
C GLN A 520 4.72 4.57 -34.33
N TRP A 521 4.20 4.27 -33.13
CA TRP A 521 4.00 5.27 -32.09
C TRP A 521 5.31 5.83 -31.56
N TRP A 522 6.28 4.96 -31.26
CA TRP A 522 7.57 5.45 -30.76
C TRP A 522 8.31 6.25 -31.82
N THR A 523 8.26 5.81 -33.09
CA THR A 523 8.82 6.57 -34.22
C THR A 523 8.17 7.93 -34.37
N ARG A 524 6.82 7.98 -34.36
CA ARG A 524 6.04 9.22 -34.45
C ARG A 524 6.35 10.14 -33.28
N PHE A 525 6.43 9.62 -32.05
CA PHE A 525 6.75 10.43 -30.86
C PHE A 525 8.09 11.15 -31.02
N GLY A 526 9.11 10.47 -31.53
CA GLY A 526 10.40 11.09 -31.83
C GLY A 526 10.29 12.18 -32.89
N ALA A 527 9.59 11.90 -34.00
CA ALA A 527 9.37 12.87 -35.07
C ALA A 527 8.65 14.13 -34.56
N GLU A 528 7.65 13.97 -33.69
CA GLU A 528 6.93 15.09 -33.08
C GLU A 528 7.83 15.97 -32.19
N LEU A 529 8.86 15.40 -31.57
CA LEU A 529 9.88 16.12 -30.80
C LEU A 529 11.06 16.61 -31.66
N GLY A 530 11.05 16.36 -32.97
CA GLY A 530 12.15 16.71 -33.88
C GLY A 530 13.38 15.80 -33.74
N PHE A 531 13.19 14.58 -33.26
CA PHE A 531 14.22 13.55 -33.27
C PHE A 531 14.26 12.87 -34.64
N SER A 532 15.45 12.50 -35.11
CA SER A 532 15.66 11.81 -36.37
C SER A 532 16.22 10.40 -36.13
N GLU A 533 15.69 9.42 -36.87
CA GLU A 533 16.14 8.02 -36.77
C GLU A 533 17.60 7.85 -37.22
N GLY A 534 18.06 8.62 -38.21
CA GLY A 534 19.45 8.60 -38.65
C GLY A 534 20.46 8.92 -37.53
N ALA A 535 20.06 9.69 -36.51
CA ALA A 535 20.89 9.90 -35.33
C ALA A 535 20.99 8.64 -34.44
N ALA A 536 19.93 7.84 -34.36
CA ALA A 536 19.92 6.57 -33.63
C ALA A 536 20.79 5.51 -34.34
N GLU A 537 20.70 5.43 -35.67
CA GLU A 537 21.53 4.54 -36.49
C GLU A 537 23.00 4.94 -36.42
N SER A 538 23.33 6.22 -36.58
CA SER A 538 24.69 6.72 -36.41
C SER A 538 25.23 6.44 -35.00
N GLN A 539 24.39 6.54 -33.97
CA GLN A 539 24.78 6.18 -32.60
C GLN A 539 25.03 4.67 -32.45
N ARG A 540 24.21 3.81 -33.09
CA ARG A 540 24.42 2.35 -33.12
C ARG A 540 25.74 2.01 -33.82
N GLU A 541 26.00 2.62 -34.98
CA GLU A 541 27.26 2.48 -35.69
C GLU A 541 28.44 2.89 -34.80
N GLN A 542 28.34 4.04 -34.12
CA GLN A 542 29.36 4.51 -33.16
C GLN A 542 29.63 3.53 -32.01
N MET A 543 28.67 2.68 -31.61
CA MET A 543 28.91 1.64 -30.59
C MET A 543 29.93 0.59 -31.04
N HIS A 544 30.14 0.46 -32.35
CA HIS A 544 31.13 -0.45 -32.93
C HIS A 544 32.50 0.20 -33.10
N PHE A 545 32.65 1.52 -32.95
CA PHE A 545 33.94 2.19 -33.12
C PHE A 545 34.56 2.57 -31.78
N CYS A 546 35.87 2.39 -31.65
CA CYS A 546 36.59 2.82 -30.46
C CYS A 546 36.74 4.35 -30.44
N ALA A 547 36.29 5.01 -29.38
CA ALA A 547 36.37 6.45 -29.23
C ALA A 547 37.81 7.01 -29.17
N SER A 548 38.81 6.19 -28.86
CA SER A 548 40.21 6.62 -28.81
C SER A 548 40.75 6.89 -30.23
N PRO A 549 41.15 8.14 -30.56
CA PRO A 549 41.57 8.49 -31.93
C PRO A 549 42.78 7.71 -32.44
N SER A 550 43.63 7.23 -31.52
CA SER A 550 44.82 6.41 -31.84
C SER A 550 44.52 4.93 -32.02
N CYS A 551 43.29 4.47 -31.78
CA CYS A 551 42.94 3.05 -31.89
C CYS A 551 42.62 2.69 -33.36
N PRO A 552 43.11 1.56 -33.89
CA PRO A 552 42.72 1.08 -35.22
C PRO A 552 41.20 0.86 -35.38
N LEU A 553 40.51 0.55 -34.29
CA LEU A 553 39.05 0.39 -34.26
C LEU A 553 38.29 1.73 -34.19
N HIS A 554 38.98 2.87 -34.20
CA HIS A 554 38.32 4.19 -34.29
C HIS A 554 37.61 4.38 -35.63
N ASN A 555 38.19 3.84 -36.70
CA ASN A 555 37.67 3.93 -38.06
C ASN A 555 37.22 2.58 -38.63
N LYS A 556 37.21 1.52 -37.80
CA LYS A 556 36.77 0.19 -38.19
C LYS A 556 35.81 -0.38 -37.15
N PRO A 557 34.64 -0.90 -37.55
CA PRO A 557 33.70 -1.47 -36.61
C PRO A 557 34.32 -2.71 -35.95
N SER A 558 34.18 -2.80 -34.64
CA SER A 558 34.57 -3.93 -33.82
C SER A 558 33.55 -5.05 -33.99
N ALA A 559 34.06 -6.26 -34.21
CA ALA A 559 33.25 -7.48 -34.17
C ALA A 559 32.80 -7.82 -32.73
N GLU A 560 33.57 -7.38 -31.73
CA GLU A 560 33.26 -7.59 -30.32
C GLU A 560 32.58 -6.36 -29.69
N PRO A 561 31.68 -6.54 -28.70
CA PRO A 561 31.09 -5.45 -27.95
C PRO A 561 32.16 -4.60 -27.26
N LEU A 562 32.10 -3.28 -27.48
CA LEU A 562 33.03 -2.33 -26.88
C LEU A 562 32.63 -1.96 -25.44
N ARG A 563 33.61 -1.61 -24.61
CA ARG A 563 33.42 -1.17 -23.22
C ARG A 563 32.94 0.27 -23.18
N ILE A 564 31.84 0.53 -22.50
CA ILE A 564 31.30 1.88 -22.35
C ILE A 564 32.05 2.67 -21.27
N CYS A 565 32.24 3.98 -21.46
CA CYS A 565 32.77 4.86 -20.43
C CYS A 565 31.85 4.86 -19.21
N THR A 566 32.37 4.52 -18.02
CA THR A 566 31.57 4.48 -16.78
C THR A 566 31.12 5.85 -16.29
N GLY A 567 31.81 6.93 -16.70
CA GLY A 567 31.44 8.31 -16.39
C GLY A 567 30.26 8.80 -17.25
N CYS A 568 30.52 9.18 -18.50
CA CYS A 568 29.50 9.79 -19.36
C CYS A 568 28.57 8.80 -20.08
N ARG A 569 28.94 7.51 -20.16
CA ARG A 569 28.20 6.47 -20.91
C ARG A 569 27.93 6.79 -22.39
N GLN A 570 28.73 7.66 -23.00
CA GLN A 570 28.58 8.03 -24.42
C GLN A 570 29.73 7.53 -25.31
N MET A 571 30.88 7.20 -24.73
CA MET A 571 32.06 6.72 -25.47
C MET A 571 32.27 5.22 -25.28
N TYR A 572 32.74 4.55 -26.34
CA TYR A 572 32.98 3.11 -26.39
C TYR A 572 34.46 2.81 -26.63
N TYR A 573 35.05 1.84 -25.93
CA TYR A 573 36.47 1.52 -26.00
C TYR A 573 36.69 0.02 -26.11
N CYS A 574 37.57 -0.42 -27.01
CA CYS A 574 37.92 -1.84 -27.12
C CYS A 574 38.72 -2.34 -25.90
N SER A 575 39.38 -1.44 -25.16
CA SER A 575 40.21 -1.79 -24.00
C SER A 575 40.31 -0.66 -22.97
N PRO A 576 40.64 -0.97 -21.70
CA PRO A 576 40.98 0.04 -20.70
C PRO A 576 42.16 0.93 -21.08
N ALA A 577 43.08 0.41 -21.91
CA ALA A 577 44.21 1.19 -22.41
C ALA A 577 43.72 2.32 -23.34
N CYS A 578 42.83 2.01 -24.28
CA CYS A 578 42.21 3.02 -25.15
C CYS A 578 41.39 4.04 -24.37
N GLN A 579 40.66 3.61 -23.34
CA GLN A 579 39.95 4.54 -22.45
C GLN A 579 40.92 5.48 -21.71
N LYS A 580 42.03 4.97 -21.16
CA LYS A 580 43.04 5.80 -20.48
C LYS A 580 43.72 6.79 -21.43
N LEU A 581 43.96 6.38 -22.68
CA LEU A 581 44.53 7.23 -23.72
C LEU A 581 43.58 8.37 -24.07
N ASP A 582 42.32 8.07 -24.37
CA ASP A 582 41.32 9.09 -24.68
C ASP A 582 41.03 10.01 -23.48
N TRP A 583 41.03 9.46 -22.26
CA TRP A 583 40.91 10.21 -21.02
C TRP A 583 41.97 11.31 -20.90
N LYS A 584 43.24 10.97 -21.22
CA LYS A 584 44.35 11.93 -21.25
C LYS A 584 44.27 12.90 -22.43
N ALA A 585 43.70 12.47 -23.56
CA ALA A 585 43.54 13.28 -24.77
C ALA A 585 42.43 14.35 -24.67
N GLY A 586 41.76 14.47 -23.52
CA GLY A 586 40.78 15.53 -23.24
C GLY A 586 39.38 15.02 -22.97
N HIS A 587 39.12 13.71 -23.09
CA HIS A 587 37.81 13.16 -22.74
C HIS A 587 37.46 13.41 -21.28
N ARG A 588 38.43 13.54 -20.36
CA ARG A 588 38.16 13.87 -18.94
C ARG A 588 37.26 15.10 -18.75
N THR A 589 37.49 16.16 -19.53
CA THR A 589 36.73 17.42 -19.42
C THR A 589 35.33 17.24 -19.98
N LYS A 590 35.24 16.72 -21.22
CA LYS A 590 33.95 16.41 -21.87
C LYS A 590 33.12 15.41 -21.06
N CYS A 591 33.76 14.42 -20.46
CA CYS A 591 33.09 13.41 -19.65
C CYS A 591 32.40 14.05 -18.46
N ARG A 592 32.97 15.09 -17.83
CA ARG A 592 32.35 15.81 -16.73
C ARG A 592 31.11 16.57 -17.20
N GLU A 593 31.24 17.30 -18.30
CA GLU A 593 30.13 18.05 -18.93
C GLU A 593 28.98 17.15 -19.40
N LEU A 594 29.30 15.94 -19.84
CA LEU A 594 28.30 14.95 -20.29
C LEU A 594 27.75 14.08 -19.15
N SER A 595 28.37 14.12 -17.97
CA SER A 595 27.93 13.35 -16.79
C SER A 595 27.10 14.18 -15.79
N SER A 596 27.09 15.50 -15.93
CA SER A 596 26.19 16.42 -15.25
C SER A 596 24.85 16.48 -15.97
#